data_AF-A0A0F2JC15-F1
#
_entry.id   AF-A0A0F2JC15-F1
#
_cell.length_a   1.000
_cell.length_b   1.000
_cell.length_c   1.000
_cell.angle_alpha   90.00
_cell.angle_beta   90.00
_cell.angle_gamma   90.00
#
_symmetry.space_group_name_H-M   'P 1'
#
loop_
_entity.id
_entity.type
_entity.pdbx_description
1 polymer ?
#
loop_
_entity_poly.entity_id
_entity_poly.type
_entity_poly.pdbx_seq_one_letter_code
_entity_poly.pdbx_strand_id
1 'polypeptide(L)'
;MVYPYLIGYVYSEEGRNEHFLKATPTNIASFIVKNSSLDVIQITTPLDTAFISTRAGFIDYCADQEFLRNELLPVLIPMQMGDTEPSEVELVPENEINSMDEEGLDSPEF
;
A
#
# COMPACT_ATOMS: atom_id res chain seq x y z
N MET A 1 -7.17 -5.34 -8.18
CA MET A 1 -7.00 -3.95 -7.65
C MET A 1 -7.47 -2.92 -8.68
N VAL A 2 -8.38 -2.00 -8.31
CA VAL A 2 -9.05 -1.07 -9.25
C VAL A 2 -8.51 0.38 -9.13
N TYR A 3 -7.73 0.67 -8.09
CA TYR A 3 -7.19 2.01 -7.84
C TYR A 3 -5.75 2.13 -8.36
N PRO A 4 -5.37 3.27 -8.95
CA PRO A 4 -4.00 3.50 -9.44
C PRO A 4 -2.99 3.69 -8.30
N TYR A 5 -3.46 4.10 -7.12
CA TYR A 5 -2.65 4.25 -5.91
C TYR A 5 -3.40 3.74 -4.66
N LEU A 6 -2.64 3.51 -3.60
CA LEU A 6 -3.11 3.21 -2.25
C LEU A 6 -2.48 4.19 -1.26
N ILE A 7 -3.00 4.29 -0.04
CA ILE A 7 -2.45 5.16 1.00
C ILE A 7 -1.89 4.30 2.12
N GLY A 8 -0.57 4.33 2.31
CA GLY A 8 0.12 3.66 3.40
C GLY A 8 0.30 4.60 4.60
N TYR A 9 -0.04 4.12 5.79
CA TYR A 9 0.08 4.85 7.04
C TYR A 9 1.19 4.26 7.90
N VAL A 10 2.15 5.10 8.28
CA VAL A 10 3.25 4.77 9.18
C VAL A 10 3.13 5.65 10.42
N TYR A 11 3.14 5.01 11.60
CA TYR A 11 3.09 5.70 12.88
C TYR A 11 4.51 5.90 13.43
N SER A 12 4.88 7.14 13.70
CA SER A 12 6.13 7.54 14.36
C SER A 12 5.86 8.37 15.60
N GLU A 13 6.92 8.76 16.33
CA GLU A 13 6.80 9.67 17.48
C GLU A 13 6.20 11.03 17.11
N GLU A 14 6.32 11.45 15.85
CA GLU A 14 5.79 12.71 15.32
C GLU A 14 4.33 12.61 14.86
N GLY A 15 3.74 11.42 14.88
CA GLY A 15 2.36 11.15 14.51
C GLY A 15 2.23 10.19 13.32
N ARG A 16 1.12 10.34 12.59
CA ARG A 16 0.79 9.49 11.43
C ARG A 16 1.32 10.15 10.16
N ASN A 17 2.19 9.44 9.44
CA ASN A 17 2.68 9.84 8.12
C ASN A 17 1.95 9.04 7.04
N GLU A 18 1.55 9.74 5.98
CA GLU A 18 0.80 9.18 4.86
C GLU A 18 1.70 9.08 3.63
N HIS A 19 1.65 7.95 2.95
CA HIS A 19 2.43 7.67 1.75
C HIS A 19 1.50 7.22 0.65
N PHE A 20 1.42 7.99 -0.44
CA PHE A 20 0.62 7.62 -1.60
C PHE A 20 1.40 6.65 -2.47
N LEU A 21 1.11 5.37 -2.35
CA LEU A 21 1.86 4.27 -2.95
C LEU A 21 1.29 3.97 -4.34
N LYS A 22 2.16 3.84 -5.34
CA LYS A 22 1.77 3.21 -6.60
C LYS A 22 1.29 1.79 -6.32
N ALA A 23 0.13 1.42 -6.87
CA ALA A 23 -0.60 0.23 -6.48
C ALA A 23 -0.09 -1.06 -7.18
N THR A 24 1.18 -1.42 -6.95
CA THR A 24 1.78 -2.64 -7.49
C THR A 24 2.18 -3.62 -6.38
N PRO A 25 2.18 -4.94 -6.62
CA PRO A 25 2.55 -5.94 -5.62
C PRO A 25 3.95 -5.70 -5.05
N THR A 26 4.94 -5.46 -5.92
CA THR A 26 6.34 -5.22 -5.54
C THR A 26 6.49 -3.96 -4.70
N ASN A 27 5.79 -2.88 -5.04
CA ASN A 27 5.89 -1.62 -4.29
C ASN A 27 5.26 -1.76 -2.90
N ILE A 28 4.09 -2.41 -2.81
CA ILE A 28 3.41 -2.69 -1.53
C ILE A 28 4.29 -3.60 -0.65
N ALA A 29 4.87 -4.67 -1.22
CA ALA A 29 5.77 -5.55 -0.48
C ALA A 29 7.02 -4.82 0.02
N SER A 30 7.63 -4.00 -0.83
CA SER A 30 8.80 -3.20 -0.46
C SER A 30 8.49 -2.20 0.64
N PHE A 31 7.33 -1.56 0.60
CA PHE A 31 6.85 -0.66 1.65
C PHE A 31 6.66 -1.40 2.99
N ILE A 32 6.05 -2.59 2.97
CA ILE A 32 5.85 -3.41 4.18
C ILE A 32 7.19 -3.79 4.81
N VAL A 33 8.12 -4.32 4.02
CA VAL A 33 9.41 -4.81 4.53
C VAL A 33 10.26 -3.66 5.06
N LYS A 34 10.30 -2.52 4.37
CA LYS A 34 11.06 -1.35 4.83
C LYS A 34 10.52 -0.75 6.13
N ASN A 35 9.25 -0.98 6.43
CA ASN A 35 8.58 -0.51 7.65
C ASN A 35 8.28 -1.66 8.64
N SER A 36 8.90 -2.83 8.49
CA SER A 36 8.57 -4.02 9.28
C SER A 36 8.95 -3.93 10.76
N SER A 37 9.73 -2.92 11.15
CA SER A 37 10.05 -2.60 12.54
C SER A 37 8.87 -1.98 13.30
N LEU A 38 7.86 -1.50 12.58
CA LEU A 38 6.63 -0.98 13.14
C LEU A 38 5.69 -2.12 13.53
N ASP A 39 4.97 -1.96 14.64
CA ASP A 39 4.01 -2.98 15.10
C ASP A 39 2.85 -3.14 14.10
N VAL A 40 2.35 -2.02 13.55
CA VAL A 40 1.22 -1.98 12.62
C VAL A 40 1.50 -1.03 11.47
N ILE A 41 1.24 -1.51 10.25
CA ILE A 41 1.10 -0.69 9.05
C ILE A 41 -0.35 -0.84 8.58
N GLN A 42 -0.99 0.28 8.22
CA GLN A 42 -2.30 0.26 7.56
C GLN A 42 -2.15 0.75 6.12
N ILE A 43 -2.83 0.11 5.18
CA ILE A 43 -2.90 0.53 3.79
C ILE A 43 -4.37 0.56 3.39
N THR A 44 -4.84 1.72 2.91
CA THR A 44 -6.23 1.93 2.48
C THR A 44 -6.30 2.22 0.98
N THR A 45 -7.49 2.08 0.43
CA THR A 45 -7.84 2.67 -0.87
C THR A 45 -7.93 4.20 -0.75
N PRO A 46 -7.93 4.95 -1.86
CA PRO A 46 -8.22 6.40 -1.85
C PRO A 46 -9.51 6.80 -1.12
N LEU A 47 -10.53 5.92 -1.12
CA LEU A 47 -11.81 6.12 -0.42
C LEU A 47 -11.76 5.75 1.08
N ASP A 48 -10.57 5.74 1.68
CA ASP A 48 -10.30 5.37 3.08
C ASP A 48 -10.84 3.99 3.51
N THR A 49 -11.04 3.08 2.55
CA THR A 49 -11.44 1.70 2.83
C THR A 49 -10.21 0.86 3.13
N ALA A 50 -10.22 0.14 4.26
CA ALA A 50 -9.12 -0.74 4.66
C ALA A 50 -8.83 -1.81 3.58
N PHE A 51 -7.59 -1.86 3.11
CA PHE A 51 -7.17 -2.79 2.06
C PHE A 51 -6.17 -3.83 2.57
N ILE A 52 -5.09 -3.39 3.22
CA ILE A 52 -4.10 -4.27 3.88
C ILE A 52 -3.80 -3.75 5.28
N SER A 53 -3.63 -4.64 6.24
CA SER A 53 -2.95 -4.32 7.50
C SER A 53 -1.84 -5.33 7.77
N THR A 54 -0.83 -4.88 8.52
CA THR A 54 0.21 -5.76 9.03
C THR A 54 0.21 -5.77 10.56
N ARG A 55 0.75 -6.86 11.11
CA ARG A 55 1.12 -6.97 12.50
C ARG A 55 2.50 -7.62 12.61
N ALA A 56 3.42 -6.97 13.33
CA ALA A 56 4.80 -7.43 13.48
C ALA A 56 5.48 -7.77 12.14
N GLY A 57 5.23 -6.95 11.11
CA GLY A 57 5.78 -7.14 9.76
C GLY A 57 5.08 -8.18 8.87
N PHE A 58 4.05 -8.89 9.35
CA PHE A 58 3.29 -9.88 8.57
C PHE A 58 1.90 -9.38 8.20
N ILE A 59 1.35 -9.86 7.08
CA ILE A 59 -0.04 -9.55 6.69
C ILE A 59 -1.01 -10.08 7.76
N ASP A 60 -1.79 -9.18 8.34
CA ASP A 60 -2.85 -9.48 9.31
C ASP A 60 -4.23 -9.50 8.62
N TYR A 61 -4.43 -8.59 7.65
CA TYR A 61 -5.63 -8.53 6.82
C TYR A 61 -5.30 -8.14 5.38
N CYS A 62 -6.05 -8.70 4.43
CA CYS A 62 -6.09 -8.22 3.05
C CYS A 62 -7.51 -8.39 2.48
N ALA A 63 -8.07 -7.31 1.93
CA ALA A 63 -9.42 -7.30 1.37
C ALA A 63 -9.54 -8.16 0.09
N ASP A 64 -8.46 -8.32 -0.68
CA ASP A 64 -8.41 -9.08 -1.92
C ASP A 64 -7.53 -10.33 -1.75
N GLN A 65 -8.18 -11.47 -1.49
CA GLN A 65 -7.49 -12.73 -1.22
C GLN A 65 -6.84 -13.35 -2.47
N GLU A 66 -7.33 -13.06 -3.67
CA GLU A 66 -6.70 -13.53 -4.91
C GLU A 66 -5.42 -12.74 -5.18
N PHE A 67 -5.47 -11.42 -5.06
CA PHE A 67 -4.30 -10.55 -5.09
C PHE A 67 -3.26 -10.96 -4.04
N LEU A 68 -3.70 -11.20 -2.80
CA LEU A 68 -2.80 -11.63 -1.72
C LEU A 68 -2.02 -12.88 -2.10
N ARG A 69 -2.72 -13.93 -2.56
CA ARG A 69 -2.11 -15.25 -2.82
C ARG A 69 -1.27 -15.29 -4.09
N ASN A 70 -1.77 -14.66 -5.15
CA ASN A 70 -1.21 -14.83 -6.49
C ASN A 70 -0.22 -13.72 -6.87
N GLU A 71 -0.28 -12.57 -6.20
CA GLU A 71 0.52 -11.40 -6.57
C GLU A 71 1.40 -10.91 -5.41
N LEU A 72 0.82 -10.65 -4.23
CA LEU A 72 1.56 -10.03 -3.12
C LEU A 72 2.48 -11.01 -2.38
N LEU A 73 1.97 -12.16 -1.90
CA LEU A 73 2.78 -13.14 -1.17
C LEU A 73 3.98 -13.67 -1.98
N PRO A 74 3.87 -13.95 -3.30
CA PRO A 74 5.01 -14.38 -4.10
C PRO A 74 6.19 -13.42 -4.14
N VAL A 75 5.96 -12.11 -3.95
CA VAL A 75 7.03 -11.10 -3.88
C VAL A 75 7.39 -10.72 -2.45
N LEU A 76 6.42 -10.71 -1.52
CA LEU A 76 6.62 -10.34 -0.12
C LEU A 76 7.43 -11.38 0.64
N ILE A 77 7.14 -12.68 0.47
CA ILE A 77 7.80 -13.75 1.23
C ILE A 77 9.31 -13.77 0.96
N PRO A 78 9.80 -13.79 -0.30
CA PRO A 78 11.23 -13.73 -0.56
C PRO A 78 11.91 -12.50 0.05
N MET A 79 11.24 -11.34 0.06
CA MET A 79 11.78 -10.13 0.70
C MET A 79 11.87 -10.25 2.21
N GLN A 80 10.86 -10.83 2.86
CA GLN A 80 10.88 -11.08 4.31
C GLN A 80 11.92 -12.13 4.72
N MET A 81 12.19 -13.10 3.85
CA MET A 81 13.22 -14.13 4.06
C MET A 81 14.65 -13.63 3.78
N GLY A 82 14.80 -12.45 3.16
CA GLY A 82 16.10 -11.91 2.74
C GLY A 82 16.63 -12.53 1.44
N ASP A 83 15.81 -13.30 0.72
CA ASP A 83 16.17 -13.87 -0.58
C ASP A 83 16.14 -12.83 -1.70
N THR A 84 15.48 -11.69 -1.48
CA THR A 84 15.37 -10.58 -2.43
C THR A 84 15.34 -9.25 -1.68
N GLU A 85 16.12 -8.27 -2.11
CA GLU A 85 16.11 -6.93 -1.49
C GLU A 85 14.83 -6.16 -1.84
N PRO A 86 14.23 -5.40 -0.89
CA PRO A 86 13.09 -4.55 -1.17
C PRO A 86 13.47 -3.41 -2.12
N SER A 87 12.62 -3.15 -3.12
CA SER A 87 12.82 -2.07 -4.08
C SER A 87 12.65 -0.69 -3.44
N GLU A 88 13.12 0.37 -4.10
CA GLU A 88 12.73 1.74 -3.73
C GLU A 88 11.21 1.91 -3.78
N VAL A 89 10.65 2.59 -2.78
CA VAL A 89 9.20 2.77 -2.70
C VAL A 89 8.80 3.85 -3.70
N GLU A 90 7.99 3.49 -4.67
CA GLU A 90 7.42 4.40 -5.66
C GLU A 90 6.22 5.12 -5.05
N LEU A 91 6.36 6.43 -4.84
CA LEU A 91 5.27 7.31 -4.40
C LEU A 91 4.61 7.99 -5.59
N VAL A 92 3.29 8.18 -5.51
CA VAL A 92 2.53 9.03 -6.44
C VAL A 92 2.60 10.46 -5.90
N PRO A 93 3.03 11.44 -6.72
CA PRO A 93 3.16 12.80 -6.27
C PRO A 93 1.78 13.46 -6.14
N GLU A 94 1.61 14.35 -5.15
CA GLU A 94 0.31 14.93 -4.78
C GLU A 94 -0.40 15.66 -5.93
N ASN A 95 0.35 16.24 -6.87
CA ASN A 95 -0.22 16.90 -8.04
C ASN A 95 -0.92 15.92 -8.99
N GLU A 96 -0.44 14.68 -9.10
CA GLU A 96 -1.10 13.63 -9.89
C GLU A 96 -2.37 13.13 -9.17
N ILE A 97 -2.37 13.11 -7.85
CA ILE A 97 -3.52 12.72 -7.02
C ILE A 97 -4.66 13.71 -7.20
N ASN A 98 -4.36 15.01 -7.04
CA ASN A 98 -5.36 16.07 -7.21
C ASN A 98 -6.03 16.03 -8.59
N SER A 99 -5.27 15.73 -9.66
CA SER A 99 -5.86 15.57 -10.99
C SER A 99 -6.76 14.34 -11.11
N MET A 100 -6.45 13.23 -10.42
CA MET A 100 -7.28 12.03 -10.43
C MET A 100 -8.59 12.23 -9.66
N ASP A 101 -8.55 13.00 -8.57
CA ASP A 101 -9.75 13.35 -7.80
C ASP A 101 -10.65 14.33 -8.56
N GLU A 102 -10.08 15.28 -9.30
CA GLU A 102 -10.83 16.21 -10.15
C GLU A 102 -11.51 15.51 -11.34
N GLU A 103 -10.84 14.54 -12.00
CA GLU A 103 -11.44 13.74 -13.08
C GLU A 103 -12.57 12.81 -12.59
N GLY A 104 -12.54 12.39 -11.32
CA GLY A 104 -13.61 11.58 -10.70
C GLY A 104 -14.90 12.36 -10.42
N LEU A 105 -14.83 13.69 -10.31
CA LEU A 105 -15.97 14.57 -10.03
C LEU A 105 -16.82 14.94 -11.26
N ASP A 106 -16.35 14.65 -12.48
CA ASP A 106 -17.04 15.00 -13.74
C ASP A 106 -17.73 13.80 -14.42
N SER A 107 -17.76 12.64 -13.74
CA SER A 107 -18.58 11.52 -14.17
C SER A 107 -19.99 11.64 -13.56
N PRO A 108 -21.06 11.82 -14.38
CA PRO A 108 -22.41 11.88 -13.84
C PRO A 108 -22.76 10.52 -13.25
N GLU A 109 -22.97 10.47 -11.93
CA GLU A 109 -23.59 9.33 -11.27
C GLU A 109 -24.93 9.03 -11.96
N PHE A 110 -25.15 7.76 -12.31
CA PHE A 110 -26.32 7.24 -13.03
C PHE A 110 -27.65 7.56 -12.36
#